data_AF-A0ABD4EQQ6-F1
#
_entry.id   AF-A0ABD4EQQ6-F1
#
_cell.length_a   1.000
_cell.length_b   1.000
_cell.length_c   1.000
_cell.angle_alpha   90.00
_cell.angle_beta   90.00
_cell.angle_gamma   90.00
#
_symmetry.space_group_name_H-M   'P 1'
#
loop_
_entity.id
_entity.type
_entity.pdbx_description
1 polymer ?
#
loop_
_entity_poly.entity_id
_entity_poly.type
_entity_poly.pdbx_seq_one_letter_code
_entity_poly.pdbx_strand_id
1 'polypeptide(L)'
;MSESKRNTLLIKTLNWAAIAFLVYLVLVAVGTVSGGFKLASGGTEGAKEIFAFATNPFIALLLGALATALVQSSSTVTSVIVGLVAGGLPLSIAIPMVMGANIGTTITNTLVSIGHIRSKEEFQRAFAASTVHDFFNLFAVIIFLPLEIMFGLLQKMSAALSHLFIGDADLSLKSYNFIKPLVKPAVGVIKDAFSFLDTKMLGAAMVIAGICLILFAVTTLGKLLKKALVGTAKDILHGAIGRGPIAGITSGAAVTIMVQSSSTTTSLMIPLAGSGVFTTRQIYPFTLGANIGTTITALLAATSITGPMAEVALTIALVHVMFNVFAVALIYGVPVLREIPLKLAEKLAEIGTNNKSAALGYILGSFFVVPGLIVLAVR
;
A
#
# COMPACT_ATOMS: atom_id res chain seq x y z
N MET A 1 -18.00 36.63 -14.60
CA MET A 1 -17.64 35.19 -14.72
C MET A 1 -18.90 34.40 -15.02
N SER A 2 -18.95 33.59 -16.09
CA SER A 2 -20.19 32.86 -16.45
C SER A 2 -20.61 31.86 -15.36
N GLU A 3 -21.92 31.59 -15.26
CA GLU A 3 -22.50 30.70 -14.25
C GLU A 3 -21.90 29.28 -14.29
N SER A 4 -21.58 28.79 -15.49
CA SER A 4 -20.83 27.54 -15.73
C SER A 4 -19.41 27.55 -15.14
N LYS A 5 -18.65 28.65 -15.27
CA LYS A 5 -17.32 28.79 -14.65
C LYS A 5 -17.41 28.85 -13.12
N ARG A 6 -18.46 29.47 -12.58
CA ARG A 6 -18.71 29.55 -11.13
C ARG A 6 -19.05 28.18 -10.54
N ASN A 7 -19.91 27.41 -11.19
CA ASN A 7 -20.25 26.04 -10.79
C ASN A 7 -19.05 25.10 -10.88
N THR A 8 -18.22 25.25 -11.93
CA THR A 8 -16.97 24.47 -12.07
C THR A 8 -15.97 24.79 -10.95
N LEU A 9 -15.84 26.07 -10.59
CA LEU A 9 -14.96 26.50 -9.50
C LEU A 9 -15.47 26.00 -8.13
N LEU A 10 -16.78 26.13 -7.86
CA LEU A 10 -17.42 25.62 -6.65
C LEU A 10 -17.23 24.11 -6.48
N ILE A 11 -17.47 23.32 -7.54
CA ILE A 11 -17.27 21.87 -7.51
C ILE A 11 -15.81 21.51 -7.24
N LYS A 12 -14.84 22.23 -7.84
CA LYS A 12 -13.41 22.03 -7.55
C LYS A 12 -13.08 22.36 -6.10
N THR A 13 -13.55 23.49 -5.57
CA THR A 13 -13.31 23.89 -4.18
C THR A 13 -13.92 22.88 -3.19
N LEU A 14 -15.15 22.41 -3.44
CA LEU A 14 -15.79 21.38 -2.62
C LEU A 14 -15.03 20.05 -2.67
N ASN A 15 -14.51 19.65 -3.83
CA ASN A 15 -13.69 18.44 -3.95
C ASN A 15 -12.38 18.55 -3.15
N TRP A 16 -11.69 19.70 -3.20
CA TRP A 16 -10.47 19.92 -2.44
C TRP A 16 -10.73 20.00 -0.92
N ALA A 17 -11.84 20.62 -0.51
CA ALA A 17 -12.25 20.62 0.89
C ALA A 17 -12.59 19.20 1.38
N ALA A 18 -13.28 18.40 0.57
CA ALA A 18 -13.56 17.00 0.87
C ALA A 18 -12.27 16.16 0.96
N ILE A 19 -11.28 16.40 0.08
CA ILE A 19 -9.95 15.77 0.16
C ILE A 19 -9.28 16.12 1.49
N ALA A 20 -9.22 17.40 1.87
CA ALA A 20 -8.62 17.83 3.14
C ALA A 20 -9.33 17.22 4.35
N PHE A 21 -10.67 17.13 4.31
CA PHE A 21 -11.46 16.47 5.34
C PHE A 21 -11.17 14.96 5.43
N LEU A 22 -11.03 14.27 4.30
CA LEU A 22 -10.69 12.85 4.28
C LEU A 22 -9.28 12.60 4.80
N VAL A 23 -8.32 13.48 4.49
CA VAL A 23 -6.99 13.46 5.11
C VAL A 23 -7.11 13.60 6.62
N TYR A 24 -7.90 14.58 7.11
CA TYR A 24 -8.18 14.72 8.54
C TYR A 24 -8.81 13.45 9.15
N LEU A 25 -9.78 12.82 8.48
CA LEU A 25 -10.37 11.56 8.93
C LEU A 25 -9.33 10.44 9.01
N VAL A 26 -8.38 10.36 8.07
CA VAL A 26 -7.25 9.41 8.19
C VAL A 26 -6.45 9.70 9.45
N LEU A 27 -6.16 10.97 9.79
CA LEU A 27 -5.45 11.32 11.02
C LEU A 27 -6.22 10.82 12.27
N VAL A 28 -7.54 11.05 12.30
CA VAL A 28 -8.42 10.60 13.39
C VAL A 28 -8.45 9.08 13.48
N ALA A 29 -8.57 8.41 12.35
CA ALA A 29 -8.66 6.97 12.27
C ALA A 29 -7.38 6.30 12.78
N VAL A 30 -6.23 6.78 12.34
CA VAL A 30 -4.91 6.31 12.79
C VAL A 30 -4.73 6.54 14.30
N GLY A 31 -5.11 7.72 14.81
CA GLY A 31 -5.10 8.01 16.25
C GLY A 31 -6.02 7.08 17.05
N THR A 32 -7.18 6.73 16.49
CA THR A 32 -8.16 5.80 17.08
C THR A 32 -7.61 4.37 17.11
N VAL A 33 -7.00 3.89 16.02
CA VAL A 33 -6.34 2.58 15.97
C VAL A 33 -5.19 2.49 16.97
N SER A 34 -4.32 3.51 17.02
CA SER A 34 -3.18 3.53 17.96
C SER A 34 -3.66 3.52 19.43
N GLY A 35 -4.64 4.36 19.78
CA GLY A 35 -5.22 4.41 21.12
C GLY A 35 -5.96 3.13 21.49
N GLY A 36 -6.79 2.60 20.59
CA GLY A 36 -7.53 1.35 20.78
C GLY A 36 -6.61 0.15 20.94
N PHE A 37 -5.58 0.05 20.09
CA PHE A 37 -4.63 -1.05 20.14
C PHE A 37 -3.88 -1.04 21.48
N LYS A 38 -3.42 0.13 21.93
CA LYS A 38 -2.76 0.28 23.23
C LYS A 38 -3.66 -0.14 24.40
N LEU A 39 -4.97 0.12 24.34
CA LEU A 39 -5.93 -0.31 25.37
C LEU A 39 -6.18 -1.82 25.31
N ALA A 40 -6.37 -2.37 24.10
CA ALA A 40 -6.62 -3.79 23.89
C ALA A 40 -5.42 -4.65 24.30
N SER A 41 -4.21 -4.15 24.02
CA SER A 41 -2.96 -4.84 24.28
C SER A 41 -2.45 -4.70 25.71
N GLY A 42 -3.07 -3.88 26.56
CA GLY A 42 -2.53 -3.56 27.89
C GLY A 42 -1.23 -2.74 27.84
N GLY A 43 -1.01 -1.97 26.78
CA GLY A 43 0.19 -1.16 26.57
C GLY A 43 1.28 -1.89 25.77
N THR A 44 2.50 -1.35 25.83
CA THR A 44 3.66 -1.84 25.07
C THR A 44 4.16 -3.21 25.54
N GLU A 45 3.98 -3.53 26.83
CA GLU A 45 4.39 -4.82 27.38
C GLU A 45 3.43 -5.94 26.99
N GLY A 46 2.11 -5.74 27.18
CA GLY A 46 1.14 -6.73 26.74
C GLY A 46 1.05 -6.86 25.21
N ALA A 47 1.41 -5.82 24.43
CA ALA A 47 1.59 -5.96 22.98
C ALA A 47 2.75 -6.92 22.62
N LYS A 48 3.86 -6.90 23.37
CA LYS A 48 4.97 -7.84 23.18
C LYS A 48 4.54 -9.27 23.53
N GLU A 49 3.72 -9.45 24.56
CA GLU A 49 3.17 -10.77 24.92
C GLU A 49 2.17 -11.29 23.89
N ILE A 50 1.26 -10.43 23.38
CA ILE A 50 0.31 -10.80 22.32
C ILE A 50 1.05 -11.23 21.05
N PHE A 51 2.18 -10.62 20.71
CA PHE A 51 2.93 -11.01 19.52
C PHE A 51 4.09 -11.98 19.79
N ALA A 52 4.24 -12.48 21.02
CA ALA A 52 5.24 -13.50 21.34
C ALA A 52 5.03 -14.79 20.53
N PHE A 53 3.77 -15.11 20.17
CA PHE A 53 3.43 -16.22 19.28
C PHE A 53 3.53 -15.87 17.79
N ALA A 54 3.48 -14.59 17.42
CA ALA A 54 3.62 -14.15 16.03
C ALA A 54 5.11 -14.13 15.61
N THR A 55 5.87 -15.15 16.01
CA THR A 55 7.33 -15.22 15.83
C THR A 55 7.74 -15.47 14.39
N ASN A 56 6.80 -15.76 13.49
CA ASN A 56 7.11 -16.17 12.13
C ASN A 56 6.88 -15.01 11.11
N PRO A 57 7.96 -14.40 10.58
CA PRO A 57 7.87 -13.32 9.59
C PRO A 57 7.17 -13.76 8.29
N PHE A 58 7.16 -15.05 7.95
CA PHE A 58 6.43 -15.56 6.78
C PHE A 58 4.90 -15.50 6.98
N ILE A 59 4.41 -15.73 8.21
CA ILE A 59 2.97 -15.59 8.49
C ILE A 59 2.57 -14.12 8.41
N ALA A 60 3.40 -13.23 8.96
CA ALA A 60 3.20 -11.80 8.87
C ALA A 60 3.16 -11.32 7.40
N LEU A 61 4.06 -11.81 6.55
CA LEU A 61 4.03 -11.61 5.10
C LEU A 61 2.69 -12.06 4.49
N LEU A 62 2.25 -13.29 4.78
CA LEU A 62 1.02 -13.84 4.21
C LEU A 62 -0.24 -13.09 4.70
N LEU A 63 -0.25 -12.65 5.96
CA LEU A 63 -1.33 -11.81 6.50
C LEU A 63 -1.41 -10.48 5.76
N GLY A 64 -0.27 -9.85 5.47
CA GLY A 64 -0.22 -8.62 4.66
C GLY A 64 -0.76 -8.83 3.25
N ALA A 65 -0.34 -9.92 2.59
CA ALA A 65 -0.79 -10.29 1.25
C ALA A 65 -2.29 -10.59 1.21
N LEU A 66 -2.80 -11.40 2.13
CA LEU A 66 -4.21 -11.74 2.25
C LEU A 66 -5.06 -10.51 2.58
N ALA A 67 -4.62 -9.68 3.54
CA ALA A 67 -5.32 -8.46 3.91
C ALA A 67 -5.46 -7.53 2.70
N THR A 68 -4.39 -7.37 1.92
CA THR A 68 -4.46 -6.55 0.71
C THR A 68 -5.25 -7.21 -0.40
N ALA A 69 -5.21 -8.53 -0.57
CA ALA A 69 -6.02 -9.22 -1.55
C ALA A 69 -7.53 -9.04 -1.27
N LEU A 70 -7.93 -9.10 0.00
CA LEU A 70 -9.30 -8.91 0.45
C LEU A 70 -9.75 -7.44 0.35
N VAL A 71 -8.91 -6.51 0.81
CA VAL A 71 -9.22 -5.06 0.81
C VAL A 71 -9.03 -4.44 -0.58
N GLN A 72 -8.23 -5.07 -1.45
CA GLN A 72 -7.82 -4.60 -2.77
C GLN A 72 -7.13 -3.23 -2.77
N SER A 73 -6.55 -2.84 -1.64
CA SER A 73 -5.83 -1.55 -1.48
C SER A 73 -4.68 -1.68 -0.50
N SER A 74 -3.46 -1.80 -1.03
CA SER A 74 -2.24 -1.88 -0.20
C SER A 74 -1.95 -0.58 0.53
N SER A 75 -2.27 0.58 -0.07
CA SER A 75 -2.20 1.88 0.63
C SER A 75 -3.01 1.88 1.92
N THR A 76 -4.20 1.27 1.88
CA THR A 76 -5.06 1.19 3.06
C THR A 76 -4.50 0.22 4.08
N VAL A 77 -4.08 -0.97 3.66
CA VAL A 77 -3.48 -1.98 4.56
C VAL A 77 -2.20 -1.47 5.19
N THR A 78 -1.31 -0.84 4.43
CA THR A 78 -0.06 -0.25 4.95
C THR A 78 -0.32 0.93 5.89
N SER A 79 -1.33 1.77 5.64
CA SER A 79 -1.74 2.83 6.59
C SER A 79 -2.26 2.26 7.91
N VAL A 80 -3.02 1.15 7.86
CA VAL A 80 -3.42 0.41 9.07
C VAL A 80 -2.20 -0.14 9.79
N ILE A 81 -1.23 -0.74 9.09
CA ILE A 81 0.01 -1.25 9.68
C ILE A 81 0.80 -0.12 10.37
N VAL A 82 0.92 1.06 9.75
CA VAL A 82 1.55 2.24 10.37
C VAL A 82 0.84 2.61 11.69
N GLY A 83 -0.49 2.63 11.71
CA GLY A 83 -1.27 2.88 12.93
C GLY A 83 -1.10 1.82 14.01
N LEU A 84 -0.99 0.54 13.62
CA LEU A 84 -0.73 -0.57 14.54
C LEU A 84 0.68 -0.49 15.12
N VAL A 85 1.69 -0.14 14.33
CA VAL A 85 3.07 0.08 14.80
C VAL A 85 3.11 1.23 15.80
N ALA A 86 2.41 2.33 15.51
CA ALA A 86 2.25 3.42 16.46
C ALA A 86 1.52 3.01 17.76
N GLY A 87 0.69 1.95 17.70
CA GLY A 87 0.04 1.35 18.87
C GLY A 87 0.94 0.38 19.67
N GLY A 88 2.02 -0.12 19.08
CA GLY A 88 2.95 -1.07 19.71
C GLY A 88 3.18 -2.37 18.95
N LEU A 89 2.68 -2.53 17.72
CA LEU A 89 3.03 -3.66 16.85
C LEU A 89 4.55 -3.65 16.58
N PRO A 90 5.29 -4.75 16.85
CA PRO A 90 6.73 -4.80 16.61
C PRO A 90 7.09 -4.65 15.13
N LEU A 91 8.18 -3.92 14.85
CA LEU A 91 8.67 -3.74 13.47
C LEU A 91 9.04 -5.07 12.80
N SER A 92 9.54 -6.05 13.56
CA SER A 92 9.85 -7.40 13.06
C SER A 92 8.64 -8.12 12.45
N ILE A 93 7.42 -7.74 12.85
CA ILE A 93 6.16 -8.28 12.32
C ILE A 93 5.58 -7.35 11.26
N ALA A 94 5.63 -6.04 11.51
CA ALA A 94 5.09 -5.04 10.59
C ALA A 94 5.82 -5.01 9.25
N ILE A 95 7.14 -5.19 9.22
CA ILE A 95 7.93 -5.12 7.99
C ILE A 95 7.55 -6.24 7.01
N PRO A 96 7.51 -7.53 7.40
CA PRO A 96 6.97 -8.56 6.53
C PRO A 96 5.51 -8.30 6.13
N MET A 97 4.65 -7.78 7.03
CA MET A 97 3.27 -7.43 6.65
C MET A 97 3.22 -6.38 5.53
N VAL A 98 4.07 -5.35 5.57
CA VAL A 98 4.18 -4.35 4.50
C VAL A 98 4.65 -4.99 3.19
N MET A 99 5.69 -5.83 3.23
CA MET A 99 6.14 -6.58 2.06
C MET A 99 5.02 -7.45 1.46
N GLY A 100 4.21 -8.05 2.32
CA GLY A 100 3.04 -8.84 1.95
C GLY A 100 1.97 -7.99 1.27
N ALA A 101 1.68 -6.82 1.83
CA ALA A 101 0.74 -5.88 1.23
C ALA A 101 1.14 -5.49 -0.20
N ASN A 102 2.44 -5.36 -0.49
CA ASN A 102 2.92 -5.10 -1.85
C ASN A 102 2.63 -6.26 -2.80
N ILE A 103 2.85 -7.50 -2.36
CA ILE A 103 2.44 -8.69 -3.14
C ILE A 103 0.94 -8.63 -3.41
N GLY A 104 0.11 -8.43 -2.38
CA GLY A 104 -1.35 -8.44 -2.51
C GLY A 104 -1.91 -7.37 -3.45
N THR A 105 -1.19 -6.26 -3.68
CA THR A 105 -1.61 -5.15 -4.56
C THR A 105 -1.96 -5.62 -5.97
N THR A 106 -1.29 -6.68 -6.44
CA THR A 106 -1.31 -7.05 -7.84
C THR A 106 -2.54 -7.88 -8.24
N ILE A 107 -3.33 -8.35 -7.27
CA ILE A 107 -4.60 -9.06 -7.53
C ILE A 107 -5.55 -8.27 -8.43
N THR A 108 -5.59 -6.94 -8.28
CA THR A 108 -6.49 -6.10 -9.07
C THR A 108 -6.13 -6.16 -10.55
N ASN A 109 -4.84 -6.18 -10.89
CA ASN A 109 -4.39 -6.25 -12.27
C ASN A 109 -4.69 -7.63 -12.88
N THR A 110 -4.52 -8.70 -12.11
CA THR A 110 -4.81 -10.06 -12.58
C THR A 110 -6.31 -10.26 -12.77
N LEU A 111 -7.16 -9.73 -11.89
CA LEU A 111 -8.62 -9.68 -12.10
C LEU A 111 -9.02 -8.89 -13.36
N VAL A 112 -8.42 -7.73 -13.60
CA VAL A 112 -8.69 -6.93 -14.82
C VAL A 112 -8.30 -7.72 -16.08
N SER A 113 -7.19 -8.45 -16.05
CA SER A 113 -6.77 -9.25 -17.21
C SER A 113 -7.75 -10.39 -17.57
N ILE A 114 -8.49 -10.95 -16.60
CA ILE A 114 -9.56 -11.92 -16.86
C ILE A 114 -10.67 -11.32 -17.74
N GLY A 115 -10.87 -10.00 -17.71
CA GLY A 115 -11.80 -9.32 -18.62
C GLY A 115 -11.53 -9.59 -20.10
N HIS A 116 -10.27 -9.93 -20.45
CA HIS A 116 -9.84 -10.23 -21.81
C HIS A 116 -9.89 -11.72 -22.18
N ILE A 117 -10.33 -12.61 -21.27
CA ILE A 117 -10.27 -14.08 -21.40
C ILE A 117 -11.01 -14.65 -22.62
N ARG A 118 -11.86 -13.85 -23.28
CA ARG A 118 -12.59 -14.22 -24.49
C ARG A 118 -11.70 -14.25 -25.74
N SER A 119 -10.65 -13.43 -25.80
CA SER A 119 -9.69 -13.39 -26.89
C SER A 119 -8.36 -13.96 -26.45
N LYS A 120 -7.82 -14.94 -27.19
CA LYS A 120 -6.60 -15.65 -26.81
C LYS A 120 -5.42 -14.68 -26.76
N GLU A 121 -5.26 -13.90 -27.81
CA GLU A 121 -4.15 -12.96 -27.98
C GLU A 121 -4.25 -11.79 -27.00
N GLU A 122 -5.45 -11.25 -26.79
CA GLU A 122 -5.63 -10.16 -25.82
C GLU A 122 -5.42 -10.64 -24.38
N PHE A 123 -5.95 -11.81 -24.03
CA PHE A 123 -5.77 -12.38 -22.70
C PHE A 123 -4.30 -12.65 -22.41
N GLN A 124 -3.57 -13.23 -23.36
CA GLN A 124 -2.14 -13.49 -23.19
C GLN A 124 -1.35 -12.21 -22.93
N ARG A 125 -1.58 -11.14 -23.71
CA ARG A 125 -0.91 -9.85 -23.49
C ARG A 125 -1.32 -9.19 -22.18
N ALA A 126 -2.62 -9.17 -21.87
CA ALA A 126 -3.14 -8.57 -20.64
C ALA A 126 -2.66 -9.32 -19.39
N PHE A 127 -2.61 -10.65 -19.44
CA PHE A 127 -2.20 -11.49 -18.32
C PHE A 127 -0.67 -11.46 -18.11
N ALA A 128 0.13 -11.37 -19.18
CA ALA A 128 1.57 -11.09 -19.04
C ALA A 128 1.81 -9.71 -18.43
N ALA A 129 1.08 -8.68 -18.89
CA ALA A 129 1.19 -7.33 -18.37
C ALA A 129 0.74 -7.18 -16.91
N SER A 130 -0.21 -8.02 -16.45
CA SER A 130 -0.61 -8.03 -15.03
C SER A 130 0.40 -8.75 -14.16
N THR A 131 0.83 -9.95 -14.57
CA THR A 131 1.69 -10.84 -13.77
C THR A 131 3.16 -10.43 -13.73
N VAL A 132 3.64 -9.56 -14.64
CA VAL A 132 5.00 -8.98 -14.51
C VAL A 132 5.15 -8.18 -13.20
N HIS A 133 4.06 -7.58 -12.72
CA HIS A 133 4.04 -6.91 -11.42
C HIS A 133 4.12 -7.92 -10.28
N ASP A 134 3.36 -9.02 -10.36
CA ASP A 134 3.36 -10.11 -9.37
C ASP A 134 4.79 -10.65 -9.20
N PHE A 135 5.42 -11.04 -10.30
CA PHE A 135 6.75 -11.63 -10.28
C PHE A 135 7.81 -10.64 -9.77
N PHE A 136 7.70 -9.35 -10.11
CA PHE A 136 8.60 -8.34 -9.54
C PHE A 136 8.46 -8.26 -8.02
N ASN A 137 7.23 -8.17 -7.50
CA ASN A 137 7.01 -8.07 -6.05
C ASN A 137 7.41 -9.35 -5.32
N LEU A 138 7.09 -10.52 -5.88
CA LEU A 138 7.51 -11.80 -5.33
C LEU A 138 9.04 -11.89 -5.27
N PHE A 139 9.72 -11.49 -6.34
CA PHE A 139 11.18 -11.54 -6.40
C PHE A 139 11.83 -10.52 -5.45
N ALA A 140 11.22 -9.34 -5.30
CA ALA A 140 11.63 -8.36 -4.30
C ALA A 140 11.54 -8.93 -2.88
N VAL A 141 10.46 -9.64 -2.55
CA VAL A 141 10.33 -10.30 -1.24
C VAL A 141 11.34 -11.44 -1.06
N ILE A 142 11.54 -12.27 -2.08
CA ILE A 142 12.55 -13.36 -2.05
C ILE A 142 13.95 -12.83 -1.74
N ILE A 143 14.28 -11.62 -2.21
CA ILE A 143 15.58 -11.00 -1.97
C ILE A 143 15.62 -10.26 -0.62
N PHE A 144 14.68 -9.34 -0.38
CA PHE A 144 14.76 -8.42 0.75
C PHE A 144 14.24 -9.00 2.06
N LEU A 145 13.32 -9.96 2.06
CA LEU A 145 12.84 -10.55 3.31
C LEU A 145 13.94 -11.33 4.05
N PRO A 146 14.72 -12.23 3.39
CA PRO A 146 15.86 -12.88 4.06
C PRO A 146 16.91 -11.87 4.54
N LEU A 147 17.24 -10.87 3.72
CA LEU A 147 18.18 -9.81 4.11
C LEU A 147 17.68 -9.02 5.32
N GLU A 148 16.38 -8.77 5.39
CA GLU A 148 15.76 -8.12 6.54
C GLU A 148 15.81 -9.01 7.78
N ILE A 149 15.50 -10.29 7.67
CA ILE A 149 15.56 -11.23 8.80
C ILE A 149 17.00 -11.39 9.32
N MET A 150 17.99 -11.48 8.42
CA MET A 150 19.39 -11.71 8.78
C MET A 150 20.09 -10.46 9.32
N PHE A 151 19.83 -9.31 8.71
CA PHE A 151 20.62 -8.10 8.95
C PHE A 151 19.80 -6.92 9.47
N GLY A 152 18.47 -6.97 9.38
CA GLY A 152 17.59 -5.81 9.62
C GLY A 152 17.93 -4.66 8.68
N LEU A 153 18.27 -4.95 7.42
CA LEU A 153 18.83 -3.98 6.47
C LEU A 153 17.90 -2.77 6.30
N LEU A 154 16.63 -3.01 5.97
CA LEU A 154 15.64 -1.97 5.76
C LEU A 154 15.28 -1.31 7.09
N GLN A 155 15.06 -2.08 8.16
CA GLN A 155 14.76 -1.51 9.48
C GLN A 155 15.83 -0.54 9.94
N LYS A 156 17.11 -0.92 9.89
CA LYS A 156 18.23 -0.09 10.36
C LYS A 156 18.39 1.17 9.52
N MET A 157 18.33 1.05 8.20
CA MET A 157 18.45 2.20 7.29
C MET A 157 17.28 3.18 7.47
N SER A 158 16.06 2.66 7.59
CA SER A 158 14.86 3.47 7.79
C SER A 158 14.82 4.11 9.18
N ALA A 159 15.31 3.43 10.23
CA ALA A 159 15.42 3.99 11.57
C ALA A 159 16.48 5.10 11.63
N ALA A 160 17.64 4.91 10.99
CA ALA A 160 18.65 5.95 10.88
C ALA A 160 18.08 7.20 10.16
N LEU A 161 17.32 6.97 9.08
CA LEU A 161 16.69 8.07 8.34
C LEU A 161 15.55 8.73 9.13
N SER A 162 14.71 7.98 9.84
CA SER A 162 13.66 8.56 10.68
C SER A 162 14.23 9.41 11.80
N HIS A 163 15.35 8.98 12.40
CA HIS A 163 16.06 9.76 13.40
C HIS A 163 16.61 11.07 12.82
N LEU A 164 17.03 11.13 11.55
CA LEU A 164 17.43 12.39 10.92
C LEU A 164 16.22 13.32 10.72
N PHE A 165 15.08 12.80 10.28
CA PHE A 165 13.88 13.59 10.05
C PHE A 165 13.22 14.11 11.35
N ILE A 166 13.38 13.40 12.47
CA ILE A 166 12.76 13.74 13.75
C ILE A 166 13.77 14.33 14.75
N GLY A 167 15.03 13.87 14.72
CA GLY A 167 16.09 14.24 15.66
C GLY A 167 16.60 15.67 15.50
N ASP A 168 16.67 16.21 14.28
CA ASP A 168 16.91 17.65 14.07
C ASP A 168 15.66 18.50 14.34
N ALA A 169 14.49 17.87 14.30
CA ALA A 169 13.23 18.52 14.55
C ALA A 169 12.89 18.60 16.06
N ASP A 170 13.62 17.92 16.95
CA ASP A 170 13.36 17.95 18.40
C ASP A 170 13.76 19.28 19.07
N LEU A 171 14.53 20.15 18.39
CA LEU A 171 14.73 21.55 18.81
C LEU A 171 13.59 22.50 18.36
N SER A 172 12.65 22.07 17.51
CA SER A 172 11.58 22.92 16.97
C SER A 172 10.16 22.32 16.95
N LEU A 173 9.97 21.02 17.15
CA LEU A 173 8.65 20.33 17.07
C LEU A 173 8.10 19.89 18.44
N LYS A 174 8.88 19.97 19.52
CA LYS A 174 8.32 19.94 20.88
C LYS A 174 7.40 21.13 21.16
N SER A 175 7.54 22.25 20.43
CA SER A 175 6.82 23.49 20.71
C SER A 175 5.48 23.64 19.98
N TYR A 176 5.19 22.88 18.91
CA TYR A 176 3.88 22.98 18.24
C TYR A 176 3.37 21.67 17.65
N ASN A 177 2.80 20.85 18.52
CA ASN A 177 2.13 19.61 18.15
C ASN A 177 0.71 19.90 17.60
N PHE A 178 0.57 20.65 16.50
CA PHE A 178 -0.73 21.14 15.98
C PHE A 178 -1.75 20.04 15.63
N ILE A 179 -1.28 18.84 15.30
CA ILE A 179 -2.13 17.71 14.90
C ILE A 179 -2.88 17.12 16.11
N LYS A 180 -2.22 17.04 17.27
CA LYS A 180 -2.80 16.37 18.45
C LYS A 180 -4.05 17.09 19.00
N PRO A 181 -4.08 18.43 19.16
CA PRO A 181 -5.30 19.17 19.49
C PRO A 181 -6.39 19.05 18.43
N LEU A 182 -6.03 18.93 17.15
CA LEU A 182 -6.98 18.79 16.05
C LEU A 182 -7.67 17.42 16.08
N VAL A 183 -6.93 16.36 16.37
CA VAL A 183 -7.40 14.96 16.28
C VAL A 183 -8.01 14.45 17.59
N LYS A 184 -7.46 14.87 18.75
CA LYS A 184 -7.86 14.35 20.07
C LYS A 184 -9.35 14.47 20.38
N PRO A 185 -10.06 15.57 20.04
CA PRO A 185 -11.50 15.66 20.28
C PRO A 185 -12.28 14.57 19.54
N ALA A 186 -11.97 14.35 18.26
CA ALA A 186 -12.65 13.34 17.46
C ALA A 186 -12.35 11.90 17.93
N VAL A 187 -11.10 11.61 18.32
CA VAL A 187 -10.75 10.32 18.93
C VAL A 187 -11.46 10.14 20.28
N GLY A 188 -11.61 11.22 21.05
CA GLY A 188 -12.37 11.24 22.31
C GLY A 188 -13.82 10.85 22.11
N VAL A 189 -14.50 11.46 21.12
CA VAL A 189 -15.89 11.11 20.75
C VAL A 189 -16.03 9.62 20.44
N ILE A 190 -15.10 9.05 19.67
CA ILE A 190 -15.12 7.61 19.35
C ILE A 190 -14.91 6.77 20.62
N LYS A 191 -13.97 7.16 21.48
CA LYS A 191 -13.72 6.46 22.75
C LYS A 191 -14.94 6.49 23.66
N ASP A 192 -15.57 7.66 23.81
CA ASP A 192 -16.73 7.85 24.67
C ASP A 192 -17.93 7.05 24.16
N ALA A 193 -18.10 6.94 22.83
CA ALA A 193 -19.12 6.11 22.22
C ALA A 193 -19.01 4.62 22.58
N PHE A 194 -17.82 4.11 22.91
CA PHE A 194 -17.58 2.72 23.32
C PHE A 194 -17.28 2.56 24.82
N SER A 195 -17.38 3.63 25.61
CA SER A 195 -16.98 3.65 27.03
C SER A 195 -17.80 2.72 27.94
N PHE A 196 -18.92 2.20 27.44
CA PHE A 196 -19.74 1.20 28.12
C PHE A 196 -19.13 -0.21 28.13
N LEU A 197 -18.07 -0.45 27.35
CA LEU A 197 -17.33 -1.72 27.30
C LEU A 197 -16.19 -1.75 28.33
N ASP A 198 -15.78 -2.95 28.74
CA ASP A 198 -14.55 -3.13 29.54
C ASP A 198 -13.30 -2.71 28.74
N THR A 199 -12.19 -2.48 29.42
CA THR A 199 -10.99 -1.86 28.81
C THR A 199 -10.45 -2.62 27.60
N LYS A 200 -10.48 -3.96 27.61
CA LYS A 200 -9.98 -4.76 26.48
C LYS A 200 -10.95 -4.70 25.30
N MET A 201 -12.25 -4.86 25.53
CA MET A 201 -13.25 -4.76 24.47
C MET A 201 -13.39 -3.34 23.93
N LEU A 202 -13.27 -2.31 24.77
CA LEU A 202 -13.17 -0.91 24.36
C LEU A 202 -11.99 -0.71 23.39
N GLY A 203 -10.82 -1.23 23.75
CA GLY A 203 -9.65 -1.17 22.88
C GLY A 203 -9.89 -1.85 21.53
N ALA A 204 -10.44 -3.06 21.54
CA ALA A 204 -10.76 -3.80 20.32
C ALA A 204 -11.81 -3.06 19.45
N ALA A 205 -12.87 -2.52 20.06
CA ALA A 205 -13.89 -1.74 19.38
C ALA A 205 -13.32 -0.47 18.75
N MET A 206 -12.42 0.23 19.45
CA MET A 206 -11.70 1.38 18.90
C MET A 206 -10.79 0.99 17.73
N VAL A 207 -10.08 -0.14 17.79
CA VAL A 207 -9.27 -0.63 16.66
C VAL A 207 -10.17 -0.90 15.44
N ILE A 208 -11.29 -1.61 15.63
CA ILE A 208 -12.24 -1.90 14.56
C ILE A 208 -12.82 -0.62 13.98
N ALA A 209 -13.28 0.32 14.82
CA ALA A 209 -13.82 1.60 14.39
C ALA A 209 -12.78 2.43 13.62
N GLY A 210 -11.55 2.47 14.12
CA GLY A 210 -10.42 3.13 13.46
C GLY A 210 -10.08 2.51 12.11
N ILE A 211 -10.04 1.18 12.02
CA ILE A 211 -9.84 0.47 10.74
C ILE A 211 -10.96 0.80 9.76
N CYS A 212 -12.23 0.73 10.19
CA CYS A 212 -13.38 1.09 9.36
C CYS A 212 -13.29 2.54 8.85
N LEU A 213 -12.85 3.47 9.70
CA LEU A 213 -12.61 4.86 9.34
C LEU A 213 -11.43 5.01 8.36
N ILE A 214 -10.33 4.29 8.54
CA ILE A 214 -9.20 4.27 7.58
C ILE A 214 -9.69 3.74 6.22
N LEU A 215 -10.41 2.62 6.21
CA LEU A 215 -10.96 2.01 5.00
C LEU A 215 -11.89 3.01 4.29
N PHE A 216 -12.84 3.61 5.00
CA PHE A 216 -13.77 4.59 4.45
C PHE A 216 -13.05 5.83 3.90
N ALA A 217 -12.13 6.41 4.68
CA ALA A 217 -11.45 7.64 4.33
C ALA A 217 -10.54 7.44 3.10
N VAL A 218 -9.68 6.40 3.12
CA VAL A 218 -8.73 6.13 2.02
C VAL A 218 -9.47 5.73 0.74
N THR A 219 -10.52 4.91 0.82
CA THR A 219 -11.27 4.51 -0.38
C THR A 219 -12.05 5.68 -1.00
N THR A 220 -12.65 6.54 -0.17
CA THR A 220 -13.37 7.73 -0.66
C THR A 220 -12.40 8.77 -1.21
N LEU A 221 -11.25 8.94 -0.56
CA LEU A 221 -10.17 9.84 -1.00
C LEU A 221 -9.66 9.43 -2.38
N GLY A 222 -9.38 8.12 -2.58
CA GLY A 222 -8.99 7.59 -3.88
C GLY A 222 -10.04 7.84 -4.99
N LYS A 223 -11.33 7.71 -4.67
CA LYS A 223 -12.42 8.00 -5.64
C LYS A 223 -12.48 9.49 -6.02
N LEU A 224 -12.33 10.40 -5.07
CA LEU A 224 -12.35 11.85 -5.33
C LEU A 224 -11.12 12.29 -6.12
N LEU A 225 -9.93 11.83 -5.72
CA LEU A 225 -8.69 12.14 -6.42
C LEU A 225 -8.69 11.59 -7.85
N LYS A 226 -9.21 10.39 -8.06
CA LYS A 226 -9.44 9.85 -9.40
C LYS A 226 -10.30 10.80 -10.24
N LYS A 227 -11.46 11.24 -9.74
CA LYS A 227 -12.32 12.19 -10.48
C LYS A 227 -11.63 13.53 -10.76
N ALA A 228 -10.81 14.01 -9.83
CA ALA A 228 -10.14 15.29 -9.96
C ALA A 228 -8.92 15.27 -10.90
N LEU A 229 -8.22 14.12 -11.00
CA LEU A 229 -6.87 14.05 -11.58
C LEU A 229 -6.74 13.12 -12.79
N VAL A 230 -7.80 12.39 -13.19
CA VAL A 230 -7.75 11.45 -14.33
C VAL A 230 -7.33 12.10 -15.65
N GLY A 231 -7.75 13.33 -15.95
CA GLY A 231 -7.34 14.04 -17.16
C GLY A 231 -5.82 14.27 -17.20
N THR A 232 -5.30 14.90 -16.14
CA THR A 232 -3.87 15.16 -15.96
C THR A 232 -3.03 13.87 -15.94
N ALA A 233 -3.53 12.81 -15.30
CA ALA A 233 -2.89 11.51 -15.29
C ALA A 233 -2.78 10.90 -16.70
N LYS A 234 -3.83 11.02 -17.52
CA LYS A 234 -3.84 10.52 -18.91
C LYS A 234 -2.86 11.28 -19.81
N ASP A 235 -2.75 12.60 -19.62
CA ASP A 235 -1.82 13.42 -20.40
C ASP A 235 -0.36 13.09 -20.08
N ILE A 236 -0.02 12.93 -18.79
CA ILE A 236 1.32 12.49 -18.35
C ILE A 236 1.64 11.11 -18.89
N LEU A 237 0.67 10.20 -18.85
CA LEU A 237 0.81 8.85 -19.36
C LEU A 237 1.13 8.83 -20.87
N HIS A 238 0.37 9.56 -21.69
CA HIS A 238 0.63 9.67 -23.12
C HIS A 238 1.99 10.31 -23.44
N GLY A 239 2.41 11.29 -22.62
CA GLY A 239 3.71 11.94 -22.78
C GLY A 239 4.90 11.10 -22.32
N ALA A 240 4.70 10.12 -21.44
CA ALA A 240 5.79 9.37 -20.83
C ALA A 240 6.00 7.97 -21.42
N ILE A 241 4.93 7.31 -21.88
CA ILE A 241 5.06 5.94 -22.40
C ILE A 241 5.92 5.95 -23.68
N GLY A 242 6.91 5.07 -23.72
CA GLY A 242 7.81 4.90 -24.85
C GLY A 242 9.06 5.80 -24.83
N ARG A 243 9.18 6.74 -23.89
CA ARG A 243 10.38 7.60 -23.73
C ARG A 243 11.52 6.97 -22.94
N GLY A 244 11.46 5.66 -22.74
CA GLY A 244 12.46 4.87 -22.02
C GLY A 244 12.11 4.59 -20.54
N PRO A 245 12.94 3.79 -19.86
CA PRO A 245 12.59 3.24 -18.55
C PRO A 245 12.44 4.26 -17.43
N ILE A 246 13.32 5.27 -17.38
CA ILE A 246 13.29 6.29 -16.32
C ILE A 246 11.99 7.11 -16.43
N ALA A 247 11.62 7.53 -17.63
CA ALA A 247 10.35 8.23 -17.88
C ALA A 247 9.14 7.37 -17.49
N GLY A 248 9.20 6.05 -17.75
CA GLY A 248 8.18 5.11 -17.29
C GLY A 248 8.08 5.06 -15.76
N ILE A 249 9.19 4.86 -15.05
CA ILE A 249 9.21 4.78 -13.59
C ILE A 249 8.75 6.10 -12.95
N THR A 250 9.26 7.24 -13.41
CA THR A 250 8.88 8.55 -12.83
C THR A 250 7.43 8.90 -13.11
N SER A 251 6.92 8.61 -14.31
CA SER A 251 5.50 8.84 -14.63
C SER A 251 4.57 7.92 -13.86
N GLY A 252 4.91 6.63 -13.71
CA GLY A 252 4.14 5.70 -12.88
C GLY A 252 4.06 6.17 -11.43
N ALA A 253 5.20 6.59 -10.87
CA ALA A 253 5.26 7.12 -9.51
C ALA A 253 4.43 8.40 -9.36
N ALA A 254 4.59 9.35 -10.28
CA ALA A 254 3.84 10.61 -10.26
C ALA A 254 2.33 10.38 -10.39
N VAL A 255 1.91 9.53 -11.32
CA VAL A 255 0.49 9.20 -11.52
C VAL A 255 -0.07 8.50 -10.28
N THR A 256 0.65 7.57 -9.68
CA THR A 256 0.17 6.93 -8.44
C THR A 256 0.16 7.89 -7.26
N ILE A 257 1.12 8.80 -7.12
CA ILE A 257 1.09 9.83 -6.07
C ILE A 257 -0.13 10.75 -6.26
N MET A 258 -0.45 11.13 -7.50
CA MET A 258 -1.64 11.94 -7.77
C MET A 258 -2.93 11.17 -7.48
N VAL A 259 -3.05 9.95 -7.99
CA VAL A 259 -4.27 9.14 -7.89
C VAL A 259 -4.42 8.47 -6.52
N GLN A 260 -3.34 8.34 -5.76
CA GLN A 260 -3.23 7.65 -4.46
C GLN A 260 -3.60 6.15 -4.51
N SER A 261 -3.59 5.54 -5.69
CA SER A 261 -3.93 4.12 -5.90
C SER A 261 -3.10 3.52 -7.03
N SER A 262 -2.10 2.71 -6.68
CA SER A 262 -1.30 1.97 -7.69
C SER A 262 -2.15 0.98 -8.46
N SER A 263 -3.02 0.23 -7.80
CA SER A 263 -3.96 -0.67 -8.48
C SER A 263 -4.77 0.05 -9.56
N THR A 264 -5.24 1.27 -9.29
CA THR A 264 -5.91 2.09 -10.33
C THR A 264 -4.93 2.50 -11.42
N THR A 265 -3.74 2.99 -11.06
CA THR A 265 -2.72 3.43 -12.02
C THR A 265 -2.27 2.30 -12.95
N THR A 266 -1.94 1.13 -12.42
CA THR A 266 -1.44 -0.02 -13.19
C THR A 266 -2.55 -0.72 -13.95
N SER A 267 -3.77 -0.79 -13.41
CA SER A 267 -4.91 -1.42 -14.10
C SER A 267 -5.28 -0.71 -15.40
N LEU A 268 -4.99 0.59 -15.54
CA LEU A 268 -5.18 1.31 -16.81
C LEU A 268 -4.31 0.77 -17.94
N MET A 269 -3.16 0.17 -17.61
CA MET A 269 -2.23 -0.39 -18.59
C MET A 269 -2.67 -1.75 -19.10
N ILE A 270 -3.43 -2.51 -18.32
CA ILE A 270 -3.82 -3.89 -18.65
C ILE A 270 -4.68 -3.95 -19.93
N PRO A 271 -5.73 -3.11 -20.12
CA PRO A 271 -6.47 -3.09 -21.37
C PRO A 271 -5.65 -2.64 -22.57
N LEU A 272 -4.69 -1.73 -22.38
CA LEU A 272 -3.81 -1.25 -23.44
C LEU A 272 -2.77 -2.30 -23.85
N ALA A 273 -2.34 -3.14 -22.90
CA ALA A 273 -1.57 -4.34 -23.21
C ALA A 273 -2.43 -5.35 -23.97
N GLY A 274 -3.64 -5.60 -23.47
CA GLY A 274 -4.61 -6.50 -24.07
C GLY A 274 -4.87 -6.16 -25.53
N SER A 275 -5.15 -4.89 -25.85
CA SER A 275 -5.36 -4.42 -27.22
C SER A 275 -4.09 -4.36 -28.09
N GLY A 276 -2.91 -4.61 -27.51
CA GLY A 276 -1.63 -4.61 -28.23
C GLY A 276 -1.05 -3.22 -28.47
N VAL A 277 -1.64 -2.17 -27.89
CA VAL A 277 -1.11 -0.79 -27.97
C VAL A 277 0.26 -0.70 -27.30
N PHE A 278 0.46 -1.42 -26.20
CA PHE A 278 1.74 -1.50 -25.52
C PHE A 278 2.13 -2.94 -25.21
N THR A 279 3.43 -3.21 -25.27
CA THR A 279 4.01 -4.49 -24.84
C THR A 279 4.19 -4.53 -23.32
N THR A 280 4.23 -5.73 -22.73
CA THR A 280 4.56 -5.95 -21.32
C THR A 280 5.86 -5.24 -20.92
N ARG A 281 6.88 -5.27 -21.79
CA ARG A 281 8.18 -4.60 -21.58
C ARG A 281 8.06 -3.08 -21.52
N GLN A 282 7.17 -2.47 -22.29
CA GLN A 282 6.93 -1.01 -22.25
C GLN A 282 6.15 -0.59 -21.00
N ILE A 283 5.23 -1.43 -20.53
CA ILE A 283 4.43 -1.17 -19.32
C ILE A 283 5.23 -1.42 -18.04
N TYR A 284 6.17 -2.35 -18.07
CA TYR A 284 6.88 -2.79 -16.88
C TYR A 284 7.50 -1.65 -16.06
N PRO A 285 8.27 -0.69 -16.62
CA PRO A 285 8.83 0.43 -15.86
C PRO A 285 7.76 1.34 -15.25
N PHE A 286 6.64 1.53 -15.95
CA PHE A 286 5.51 2.32 -15.43
C PHE A 286 4.90 1.66 -14.20
N THR A 287 4.73 0.34 -14.24
CA THR A 287 4.23 -0.43 -13.10
C THR A 287 5.17 -0.38 -11.89
N LEU A 288 6.48 -0.41 -12.11
CA LEU A 288 7.48 -0.22 -11.04
C LEU A 288 7.39 1.17 -10.41
N GLY A 289 7.21 2.19 -11.25
CA GLY A 289 6.94 3.54 -10.80
C GLY A 289 5.71 3.61 -9.90
N ALA A 290 4.60 3.02 -10.34
CA ALA A 290 3.37 2.99 -9.56
C ALA A 290 3.54 2.33 -8.19
N ASN A 291 4.35 1.27 -8.12
CA ASN A 291 4.68 0.60 -6.86
C ASN A 291 5.42 1.53 -5.89
N ILE A 292 6.44 2.26 -6.38
CA ILE A 292 7.12 3.33 -5.61
C ILE A 292 6.11 4.41 -5.19
N GLY A 293 5.26 4.88 -6.11
CA GLY A 293 4.31 5.95 -5.82
C GLY A 293 3.31 5.62 -4.70
N THR A 294 3.01 4.34 -4.48
CA THR A 294 2.06 3.90 -3.43
C THR A 294 2.55 4.23 -2.02
N THR A 295 3.86 4.30 -1.82
CA THR A 295 4.48 4.46 -0.50
C THR A 295 4.19 5.82 0.14
N ILE A 296 3.76 6.81 -0.64
CA ILE A 296 3.37 8.13 -0.13
C ILE A 296 2.25 8.05 0.90
N THR A 297 1.33 7.09 0.75
CA THR A 297 0.19 6.93 1.67
C THR A 297 0.64 6.53 3.07
N ALA A 298 1.60 5.61 3.17
CA ALA A 298 2.20 5.22 4.43
C ALA A 298 2.97 6.38 5.08
N LEU A 299 3.68 7.19 4.28
CA LEU A 299 4.35 8.40 4.78
C LEU A 299 3.35 9.42 5.34
N LEU A 300 2.25 9.67 4.62
CA LEU A 300 1.18 10.55 5.10
C LEU A 300 0.58 10.03 6.40
N ALA A 301 0.27 8.73 6.48
CA ALA A 301 -0.20 8.09 7.71
C ALA A 301 0.81 8.23 8.86
N ALA A 302 2.11 8.09 8.60
CA ALA A 302 3.14 8.24 9.63
C ALA A 302 3.29 9.67 10.14
N THR A 303 3.22 10.67 9.25
CA THR A 303 3.24 12.11 9.66
C THR A 303 2.03 12.51 10.50
N SER A 304 0.99 11.67 10.51
CA SER A 304 -0.20 11.84 11.35
C SER A 304 0.05 11.44 12.82
N ILE A 305 1.08 10.62 13.07
CA ILE A 305 1.47 10.16 14.40
C ILE A 305 2.41 11.17 15.03
N THR A 306 2.15 11.51 16.29
CA THR A 306 2.97 12.47 17.04
C THR A 306 3.35 11.91 18.41
N GLY A 307 4.42 12.45 19.00
CA GLY A 307 4.94 12.02 20.30
C GLY A 307 5.87 10.81 20.21
N PRO A 308 6.03 10.03 21.30
CA PRO A 308 7.09 9.02 21.41
C PRO A 308 7.04 7.91 20.34
N MET A 309 5.88 7.69 19.72
CA MET A 309 5.68 6.65 18.70
C MET A 309 5.85 7.16 17.27
N ALA A 310 6.09 8.47 17.08
CA ALA A 310 6.22 9.08 15.75
C ALA A 310 7.42 8.53 14.98
N GLU A 311 8.55 8.31 15.67
CA GLU A 311 9.76 7.76 15.04
C GLU A 311 9.56 6.34 14.55
N VAL A 312 8.92 5.48 15.34
CA VAL A 312 8.65 4.09 14.95
C VAL A 312 7.62 4.03 13.81
N ALA A 313 6.60 4.89 13.84
CA ALA A 313 5.63 5.02 12.75
C ALA A 313 6.28 5.51 11.44
N LEU A 314 7.17 6.49 11.52
CA LEU A 314 7.96 6.96 10.37
C LEU A 314 8.93 5.90 9.87
N THR A 315 9.55 5.14 10.78
CA THR A 315 10.44 4.03 10.43
C THR A 315 9.73 3.03 9.53
N ILE A 316 8.55 2.52 9.92
CA ILE A 316 7.84 1.53 9.09
C ILE A 316 7.38 2.11 7.74
N ALA A 317 6.98 3.39 7.70
CA ALA A 317 6.64 4.05 6.44
C ALA A 317 7.87 4.20 5.52
N LEU A 318 9.04 4.53 6.09
CA LEU A 318 10.30 4.59 5.35
C LEU A 318 10.78 3.21 4.92
N VAL A 319 10.53 2.14 5.69
CA VAL A 319 10.82 0.77 5.25
C VAL A 319 10.03 0.46 3.98
N HIS A 320 8.76 0.88 3.92
CA HIS A 320 7.94 0.71 2.71
C HIS A 320 8.54 1.45 1.49
N VAL A 321 9.04 2.67 1.68
CA VAL A 321 9.72 3.44 0.64
C VAL A 321 11.01 2.74 0.19
N MET A 322 11.89 2.41 1.14
CA MET A 322 13.19 1.80 0.89
C MET A 322 13.07 0.43 0.21
N PHE A 323 12.13 -0.41 0.67
CA PHE A 323 11.84 -1.70 0.04
C PHE A 323 11.53 -1.53 -1.45
N ASN A 324 10.60 -0.65 -1.82
CA ASN A 324 10.21 -0.45 -3.21
C ASN A 324 11.34 0.19 -4.04
N VAL A 325 11.99 1.22 -3.52
CA VAL A 325 13.06 1.92 -4.24
C VAL A 325 14.26 1.00 -4.46
N PHE A 326 14.69 0.25 -3.45
CA PHE A 326 15.81 -0.69 -3.57
C PHE A 326 15.45 -1.91 -4.41
N ALA A 327 14.22 -2.40 -4.34
CA ALA A 327 13.76 -3.45 -5.25
C ALA A 327 13.83 -3.01 -6.71
N VAL A 328 13.37 -1.80 -7.03
CA VAL A 328 13.47 -1.27 -8.39
C VAL A 328 14.94 -1.05 -8.77
N ALA A 329 15.74 -0.42 -7.90
CA ALA A 329 17.15 -0.18 -8.17
C ALA A 329 17.93 -1.48 -8.42
N LEU A 330 17.68 -2.53 -7.63
CA LEU A 330 18.38 -3.81 -7.75
C LEU A 330 17.85 -4.66 -8.90
N ILE A 331 16.55 -5.00 -8.87
CA ILE A 331 15.96 -5.94 -9.82
C ILE A 331 15.88 -5.32 -11.21
N TYR A 332 15.39 -4.08 -11.30
CA TYR A 332 15.30 -3.42 -12.60
C TYR A 332 16.64 -2.83 -13.03
N GLY A 333 17.49 -2.35 -12.11
CA GLY A 333 18.81 -1.80 -12.48
C GLY A 333 19.76 -2.84 -13.06
N VAL A 334 19.76 -4.08 -12.54
CA VAL A 334 20.63 -5.16 -13.02
C VAL A 334 19.99 -5.85 -14.24
N PRO A 335 20.63 -5.82 -15.43
CA PRO A 335 20.03 -6.36 -16.66
C PRO A 335 19.55 -7.82 -16.56
N VAL A 336 20.32 -8.67 -15.87
CA VAL A 336 19.97 -10.08 -15.69
C VAL A 336 18.71 -10.25 -14.84
N LEU A 337 18.60 -9.49 -13.73
CA LEU A 337 17.45 -9.58 -12.83
C LEU A 337 16.20 -8.97 -13.47
N ARG A 338 16.34 -7.93 -14.30
CA ARG A 338 15.24 -7.27 -15.01
C ARG A 338 14.47 -8.23 -15.92
N GLU A 339 15.16 -9.17 -16.55
CA GLU A 339 14.57 -10.10 -17.50
C GLU A 339 13.78 -11.24 -16.83
N ILE A 340 14.05 -11.54 -15.55
CA ILE A 340 13.43 -12.67 -14.86
C ILE A 340 11.90 -12.46 -14.72
N PRO A 341 11.39 -11.34 -14.17
CA PRO A 341 9.94 -11.12 -14.07
C PRO A 341 9.23 -11.12 -15.42
N LEU A 342 9.88 -10.58 -16.46
CA LEU A 342 9.31 -10.53 -17.82
C LEU A 342 9.13 -11.94 -18.39
N LYS A 343 10.18 -12.77 -18.36
CA LYS A 343 10.13 -14.14 -18.89
C LYS A 343 9.15 -15.03 -18.12
N LEU A 344 9.09 -14.88 -16.80
CA LEU A 344 8.14 -15.61 -15.96
C LEU A 344 6.70 -15.20 -16.26
N ALA A 345 6.44 -13.89 -16.45
CA ALA A 345 5.12 -13.37 -16.83
C ALA A 345 4.68 -13.88 -18.20
N GLU A 346 5.57 -13.85 -19.20
CA GLU A 346 5.27 -14.36 -20.55
C GLU A 346 4.98 -15.86 -20.53
N LYS A 347 5.78 -16.65 -19.81
CA LYS A 347 5.57 -18.10 -19.66
C LYS A 347 4.28 -18.42 -18.92
N LEU A 348 3.99 -17.73 -17.83
CA LEU A 348 2.73 -17.90 -17.09
C LEU A 348 1.54 -17.50 -17.97
N ALA A 349 1.69 -16.46 -18.78
CA ALA A 349 0.65 -16.03 -19.69
C ALA A 349 0.35 -17.07 -20.79
N GLU A 350 1.39 -17.67 -21.38
CA GLU A 350 1.25 -18.76 -22.34
C GLU A 350 0.50 -19.96 -21.72
N ILE A 351 0.91 -20.39 -20.51
CA ILE A 351 0.25 -21.48 -19.78
C ILE A 351 -1.21 -21.14 -19.48
N GLY A 352 -1.46 -19.96 -18.92
CA GLY A 352 -2.81 -19.52 -18.55
C GLY A 352 -3.74 -19.36 -19.74
N THR A 353 -3.20 -19.01 -20.89
CA THR A 353 -3.95 -18.83 -22.14
C THR A 353 -4.34 -20.17 -22.76
N ASN A 354 -3.46 -21.18 -22.66
CA ASN A 354 -3.74 -22.55 -23.10
C ASN A 354 -4.61 -23.32 -22.08
N ASN A 355 -4.54 -22.97 -20.80
CA ASN A 355 -5.34 -23.54 -19.73
C ASN A 355 -5.91 -22.46 -18.79
N LYS A 356 -7.13 -22.02 -19.09
CA LYS A 356 -7.84 -20.97 -18.33
C LYS A 356 -8.04 -21.34 -16.85
N SER A 357 -8.21 -22.63 -16.55
CA SER A 357 -8.31 -23.12 -15.18
C SER A 357 -6.98 -22.98 -14.44
N ALA A 358 -5.85 -23.13 -15.11
CA ALA A 358 -4.53 -22.87 -14.52
C ALA A 358 -4.33 -21.37 -14.21
N ALA A 359 -4.82 -20.46 -15.06
CA ALA A 359 -4.79 -19.03 -14.77
C ALA A 359 -5.64 -18.67 -13.54
N LEU A 360 -6.87 -19.21 -13.46
CA LEU A 360 -7.74 -19.03 -12.29
C LEU A 360 -7.14 -19.66 -11.03
N GLY A 361 -6.56 -20.86 -11.16
CA GLY A 361 -5.87 -21.56 -10.08
C GLY A 361 -4.66 -20.79 -9.56
N TYR A 362 -3.88 -20.13 -10.43
CA TYR A 362 -2.80 -19.25 -10.02
C TYR A 362 -3.33 -18.07 -9.18
N ILE A 363 -4.38 -17.39 -9.63
CA ILE A 363 -4.95 -16.22 -8.94
C ILE A 363 -5.53 -16.63 -7.58
N LEU A 364 -6.40 -17.64 -7.56
CA LEU A 364 -7.03 -18.10 -6.32
C LEU A 364 -5.99 -18.71 -5.38
N GLY A 365 -5.04 -19.48 -5.93
CA GLY A 365 -3.94 -20.12 -5.24
C GLY A 365 -3.04 -19.12 -4.52
N SER A 366 -2.46 -18.19 -5.27
CA SER A 366 -1.43 -17.26 -4.77
C SER A 366 -1.95 -16.22 -3.79
N PHE A 367 -3.18 -15.69 -3.99
CA PHE A 367 -3.71 -14.59 -3.19
C PHE A 367 -4.65 -15.01 -2.07
N PHE A 368 -5.29 -16.19 -2.14
CA PHE A 368 -6.29 -16.60 -1.14
C PHE A 368 -6.00 -17.97 -0.52
N VAL A 369 -5.80 -19.01 -1.33
CA VAL A 369 -5.69 -20.39 -0.84
C VAL A 369 -4.39 -20.59 -0.07
N VAL A 370 -3.23 -20.25 -0.64
CA VAL A 370 -1.93 -20.43 0.04
C VAL A 370 -1.85 -19.54 1.30
N PRO A 371 -2.13 -18.23 1.24
CA PRO A 371 -2.15 -17.41 2.46
C PRO A 371 -3.17 -17.90 3.49
N GLY A 372 -4.38 -18.25 3.07
CA GLY A 372 -5.47 -18.69 3.95
C GLY A 372 -5.18 -20.01 4.65
N LEU A 373 -4.71 -21.02 3.92
CA LEU A 373 -4.38 -22.33 4.49
C LEU A 373 -3.22 -22.25 5.48
N ILE A 374 -2.19 -21.46 5.18
CA ILE A 374 -1.05 -21.31 6.09
C ILE A 374 -1.47 -20.54 7.35
N VAL A 375 -2.30 -19.50 7.24
CA VAL A 375 -2.84 -18.80 8.41
C VAL A 375 -3.70 -19.72 9.29
N LEU A 376 -4.45 -20.64 8.67
CA LEU A 376 -5.24 -21.64 9.41
C LEU A 376 -4.38 -22.73 10.04
N ALA A 377 -3.27 -23.13 9.40
CA ALA A 377 -2.40 -24.20 9.86
C ALA A 377 -1.47 -23.80 11.02
N VAL A 378 -1.31 -22.50 11.29
CA VAL A 378 -0.49 -21.99 12.41
C VAL A 378 -1.34 -21.51 13.60
N ARG A 379 -2.64 -21.80 13.59
CA ARG A 379 -3.49 -21.79 14.78
C ARG A 379 -3.41 -23.15 15.47
#